data_AF-A0A5K0W143-F1
#
_entry.id   AF-A0A5K0W143-F1
#
_cell.length_a   1.000
_cell.length_b   1.000
_cell.length_c   1.000
_cell.angle_alpha   90.00
_cell.angle_beta   90.00
_cell.angle_gamma   90.00
#
_symmetry.space_group_name_H-M   'P 1'
#
loop_
_entity.id
_entity.type
_entity.pdbx_description
1 polymer ?
#
loop_
_entity_poly.entity_id
_entity_poly.type
_entity_poly.pdbx_seq_one_letter_code
_entity_poly.pdbx_strand_id
1 'polypeptide(L)' 'MGVDYYNVLQVEKEANEEDVKKAYRRLAMKWHPDKNPNNKNEAETKFKQISEAYE' A
#
# COMPACT_ATOMS: atom_id res chain seq x y z
N MET A 1 0.88 18.46 7.25
CA MET A 1 1.82 17.83 6.30
C MET A 1 1.09 16.61 5.79
N GLY A 2 0.47 16.73 4.62
CA GLY A 2 -0.40 15.68 4.08
C GLY A 2 0.43 14.41 3.90
N VAL A 3 -0.05 13.30 4.45
CA VAL A 3 0.60 12.00 4.28
C VAL A 3 0.67 11.76 2.78
N ASP A 4 1.88 11.61 2.24
CA ASP A 4 2.07 11.33 0.81
C ASP A 4 1.58 9.90 0.52
N TYR A 5 0.27 9.73 0.42
CA TYR A 5 -0.41 8.49 0.08
C TYR A 5 0.12 7.92 -1.24
N TYR A 6 0.49 8.80 -2.17
CA TYR A 6 1.20 8.47 -3.41
C TYR A 6 2.57 7.81 -3.15
N ASN A 7 3.35 8.29 -2.17
CA ASN A 7 4.61 7.65 -1.79
C ASN A 7 4.40 6.29 -1.12
N VAL A 8 3.35 6.15 -0.31
CA VAL A 8 2.99 4.86 0.34
C VAL A 8 2.60 3.81 -0.70
N LEU A 9 1.80 4.22 -1.68
CA LEU A 9 1.36 3.38 -2.80
C LEU A 9 2.44 3.23 -3.88
N GLN A 10 3.58 3.95 -3.77
CA GLN A 10 4.62 4.04 -4.80
C GLN A 10 4.07 4.39 -6.18
N VAL A 11 3.10 5.29 -6.22
CA VAL A 11 2.53 5.83 -7.45
C VAL A 11 2.89 7.29 -7.57
N GLU A 12 2.94 7.80 -8.80
CA GLU A 12 3.13 9.24 -9.00
C GLU A 12 1.91 10.02 -8.49
N LYS A 13 2.14 11.28 -8.10
CA LYS A 13 1.07 12.21 -7.71
C LYS A 13 0.01 12.44 -8.81
N GLU A 14 0.37 12.13 -10.05
CA GLU A 14 -0.48 12.20 -11.26
C GLU A 14 -1.07 10.82 -11.62
N ALA A 15 -0.90 9.82 -10.76
CA ALA A 15 -1.43 8.48 -10.99
C ALA A 15 -2.96 8.50 -10.98
N ASN A 16 -3.54 7.84 -11.97
CA ASN A 16 -4.98 7.68 -12.07
C ASN A 16 -5.47 6.62 -11.08
N GLU A 17 -6.76 6.61 -10.78
CA GLU A 17 -7.38 5.59 -9.90
C GLU A 17 -7.05 4.15 -10.34
N GLU A 18 -6.89 3.90 -11.64
CA GLU A 18 -6.44 2.60 -12.17
C GLU A 18 -5.02 2.21 -11.71
N ASP A 19 -4.09 3.17 -11.71
CA ASP A 19 -2.72 2.97 -11.26
C ASP A 19 -2.65 2.78 -9.75
N VAL A 20 -3.42 3.57 -8.99
CA VAL A 20 -3.60 3.44 -7.54
C VAL A 20 -4.14 2.04 -7.21
N LYS A 21 -5.17 1.58 -7.92
CA LYS A 21 -5.79 0.25 -7.71
C LYS A 21 -4.85 -0.89 -8.07
N LYS A 22 -4.05 -0.75 -9.14
CA LYS A 22 -2.98 -1.72 -9.50
C LYS A 22 -1.90 -1.77 -8.43
N ALA A 23 -1.43 -0.62 -7.98
CA ALA A 23 -0.40 -0.51 -6.95
C ALA A 23 -0.87 -1.07 -5.61
N TYR A 24 -2.10 -0.73 -5.19
CA TYR A 24 -2.78 -1.30 -4.03
C TYR A 24 -2.78 -2.83 -4.09
N ARG A 25 -3.26 -3.42 -5.20
CA ARG A 25 -3.28 -4.89 -5.36
C ARG A 25 -1.89 -5.51 -5.24
N ARG A 26 -0.88 -4.88 -5.84
CA ARG A 26 0.49 -5.37 -5.84
C ARG A 26 1.11 -5.29 -4.45
N LEU A 27 0.88 -4.20 -3.74
CA LEU A 27 1.38 -3.97 -2.38
C LEU A 27 0.63 -4.79 -1.34
N ALA A 28 -0.68 -4.95 -1.46
CA ALA A 28 -1.51 -5.81 -0.61
C ALA A 28 -1.05 -7.28 -0.69
N MET A 29 -0.72 -7.79 -1.88
CA MET A 29 -0.14 -9.13 -2.04
C MET A 29 1.29 -9.21 -1.49
N LYS A 30 2.09 -8.14 -1.65
CA LYS A 30 3.47 -8.09 -1.16
C LYS A 30 3.55 -8.07 0.36
N TRP A 31 2.65 -7.32 1.01
CA TRP A 31 2.53 -7.18 2.46
C TRP A 31 1.43 -8.07 3.04
N HIS A 32 0.99 -9.10 2.33
CA HIS A 32 -0.01 -10.01 2.86
C HIS A 32 0.59 -10.78 4.06
N PRO A 33 -0.11 -10.89 5.21
CA PRO A 33 0.41 -11.57 6.41
C PRO A 33 0.69 -13.06 6.17
N ASP A 34 0.00 -13.67 5.22
CA ASP A 34 0.20 -15.06 4.79
C ASP A 34 1.56 -15.26 4.08
N LYS A 35 1.98 -14.28 3.26
CA LYS A 35 3.30 -14.30 2.59
C LYS A 35 4.43 -13.78 3.46
N ASN A 36 4.11 -13.10 4.55
CA ASN A 36 5.08 -12.53 5.50
C ASN A 36 4.90 -13.13 6.91
N PRO A 37 5.08 -14.47 7.06
CA PRO A 37 4.89 -15.12 8.35
C PRO A 37 5.85 -14.61 9.44
N ASN A 38 7.04 -14.14 9.04
CA ASN A 38 8.07 -13.60 9.94
C ASN A 38 7.93 -12.10 10.21
N ASN A 39 7.26 -11.35 9.32
CA ASN A 39 7.20 -9.89 9.35
C ASN A 39 5.77 -9.38 9.48
N LYS A 40 4.90 -10.11 10.20
CA LYS A 40 3.47 -9.79 10.32
C LYS A 40 3.19 -8.37 10.81
N ASN A 41 3.94 -7.88 11.80
CA ASN A 41 3.76 -6.51 12.32
C ASN A 41 4.04 -5.43 11.25
N GLU A 42 5.13 -5.60 10.50
CA GLU A 42 5.52 -4.66 9.45
C GLU A 42 4.56 -4.73 8.27
N ALA A 43 4.16 -5.95 7.91
CA ALA A 43 3.17 -6.25 6.90
C ALA A 43 1.81 -5.63 7.23
N GLU A 44 1.33 -5.78 8.46
CA GLU A 44 0.08 -5.17 8.93
C GLU A 44 0.16 -3.65 8.91
N THR A 45 1.27 -3.07 9.38
CA THR A 45 1.49 -1.61 9.38
C THR A 45 1.45 -1.06 7.96
N LYS A 46 2.20 -1.67 7.04
CA LYS A 46 2.23 -1.28 5.63
C LYS A 46 0.87 -1.47 4.99
N PHE A 47 0.21 -2.61 5.22
CA PHE A 47 -1.12 -2.90 4.68
C PHE A 47 -2.15 -1.86 5.12
N LYS A 48 -2.12 -1.44 6.39
CA LYS A 48 -2.99 -0.39 6.91
C LYS A 48 -2.73 0.95 6.24
N GLN A 49 -1.46 1.35 6.10
CA GLN A 49 -1.08 2.57 5.37
C GLN A 49 -1.51 2.52 3.90
N ILE A 50 -1.40 1.36 3.24
CA ILE A 50 -1.81 1.16 1.84
C ILE A 50 -3.32 1.28 1.68
N SER A 51 -4.11 0.75 2.62
CA SER A 51 -5.57 0.91 2.61
C SER A 51 -6.00 2.35 2.93
N GLU A 52 -5.37 3.00 3.92
CA GLU A 52 -5.64 4.39 4.27
C GLU A 52 -5.21 5.37 3.15
N ALA A 53 -4.21 4.99 2.34
CA ALA A 53 -3.80 5.72 1.14
C ALA A 53 -4.73 5.53 -0.06
N TYR A 54 -5.57 4.48 -0.05
CA TYR A 54 -6.50 4.15 -1.12
C TYR A 54 -7.93 4.63 -0.81
N GLU A 55 -8.30 4.78 0.47
CA GLU A 55 -9.54 5.47 0.91
C GLU A 55 -9.49 6.98 0.64
#